data_AF-A0A1E7F949-F1
#
_entry.id   AF-A0A1E7F949-F1
#
_cell.length_a   1.000
_cell.length_b   1.000
_cell.length_c   1.000
_cell.angle_alpha   90.00
_cell.angle_beta   90.00
_cell.angle_gamma   90.00
#
_symmetry.space_group_name_H-M   'P 1'
#
loop_
_entity.id
_entity.type
_entity.pdbx_description
1 polymer ?
#
loop_
_entity_poly.entity_id
_entity_poly.type
_entity_poly.pdbx_seq_one_letter_code
_entity_poly.pdbx_strand_id
1 'polypeptide(L)'
;MSSGSLVDGETYLEGFIESLSTLPAELRRNLDLMKDMDGSCSTLMDETMRLQLDYIRRVEDKIGRLEVVDGEGVRVLSNNDDIRKLPVVIPTTEELMAYVHEPTTLSQIESLRADSLQQAEEKVEIAKQTYKMIDNLYQKLDADLRQREMELSLSTRNGPDFHHHHPSNATATMNQGAPKLNDLAAIQVPGTSDWILAKVVTHDPKTGMFTLSDEDVESNKVFNLPASSVIILERMRNIRSGDVVFAVYPDTTSFYQGTIAQQPRKAAGGGMFVTITFLDDEDAATGETHDKAVLLKHVMSPPY
;
A
#
# COMPACT_ATOMS: atom_id res chain seq x y z
N MET A 1 52.27 -3.13 13.89
CA MET A 1 51.52 -3.84 12.82
C MET A 1 50.05 -3.49 13.04
N SER A 2 49.57 -2.43 12.39
CA SER A 2 48.21 -1.92 12.53
C SER A 2 47.75 -1.45 11.15
N SER A 3 47.46 -2.41 10.29
CA SER A 3 47.12 -2.20 8.87
C SER A 3 45.96 -3.10 8.45
N GLY A 4 45.09 -3.47 9.40
CA GLY A 4 43.97 -4.40 9.19
C GLY A 4 42.57 -3.81 9.30
N SER A 5 42.38 -2.53 9.68
CA SER A 5 41.02 -1.99 9.92
C SER A 5 40.48 -1.05 8.84
N LEU A 6 41.30 -0.63 7.86
CA LEU A 6 40.85 0.24 6.77
C LEU A 6 40.29 -0.55 5.57
N VAL A 7 40.81 -1.75 5.32
CA VAL A 7 40.44 -2.58 4.17
C VAL A 7 38.99 -3.08 4.27
N ASP A 8 38.52 -3.41 5.48
CA ASP A 8 37.13 -3.83 5.73
C ASP A 8 36.13 -2.67 5.59
N GLY A 9 36.54 -1.44 5.91
CA GLY A 9 35.70 -0.26 5.76
C GLY A 9 35.53 0.16 4.30
N GLU A 10 36.60 0.08 3.50
CA GLU A 10 36.56 0.39 2.07
C GLU A 10 35.73 -0.62 1.27
N THR A 11 35.89 -1.93 1.53
CA THR A 11 35.09 -2.97 0.88
C THR A 11 33.62 -2.97 1.32
N TYR A 12 33.32 -2.62 2.57
CA TYR A 12 31.94 -2.46 3.05
C TYR A 12 31.22 -1.30 2.37
N LEU A 13 31.89 -0.15 2.28
CA LEU A 13 31.34 1.06 1.67
C LEU A 13 31.13 0.86 0.17
N GLU A 14 32.09 0.22 -0.51
CA GLU A 14 32.01 -0.11 -1.93
C GLU A 14 30.82 -1.05 -2.21
N GLY A 15 30.66 -2.12 -1.43
CA GLY A 15 29.50 -3.01 -1.56
C GLY A 15 28.16 -2.38 -1.15
N PHE A 16 28.15 -1.39 -0.25
CA PHE A 16 26.94 -0.63 0.10
C PHE A 16 26.55 0.35 -1.02
N ILE A 17 27.52 1.10 -1.55
CA ILE A 17 27.32 2.03 -2.66
C ILE A 17 26.90 1.28 -3.92
N GLU A 18 27.50 0.12 -4.20
CA GLU A 18 27.11 -0.74 -5.30
C GLU A 18 25.66 -1.23 -5.15
N SER A 19 25.26 -1.66 -3.94
CA SER A 19 23.87 -2.07 -3.68
C SER A 19 22.88 -0.91 -3.82
N LEU A 20 23.21 0.29 -3.34
CA LEU A 20 22.33 1.47 -3.42
C LEU A 20 22.24 2.05 -4.83
N SER A 21 23.31 1.93 -5.62
CA SER A 21 23.35 2.48 -6.98
C SER A 21 22.64 1.59 -8.00
N THR A 22 22.66 0.27 -7.80
CA THR A 22 22.06 -0.70 -8.74
C THR A 22 20.61 -1.04 -8.40
N LEU A 23 20.23 -1.00 -7.11
CA LEU A 23 18.90 -1.36 -6.64
C LEU A 23 17.77 -0.59 -7.34
N PRO A 24 17.76 0.75 -7.45
CA PRO A 24 16.63 1.44 -8.07
C PRO A 24 16.41 1.02 -9.52
N ALA A 25 17.51 0.76 -10.25
CA ALA A 25 17.45 0.28 -11.62
C ALA A 25 16.92 -1.16 -11.71
N GLU A 26 17.34 -2.04 -10.80
CA GLU A 26 16.92 -3.43 -10.76
C GLU A 26 15.46 -3.59 -10.29
N LEU A 27 15.04 -2.82 -9.28
CA LEU A 27 13.64 -2.72 -8.85
C LEU A 27 12.75 -2.21 -10.00
N ARG A 28 13.17 -1.14 -10.68
CA ARG A 28 12.44 -0.59 -11.81
C ARG A 28 12.30 -1.62 -12.93
N ARG A 29 13.39 -2.31 -13.28
CA ARG A 29 13.37 -3.38 -14.27
C ARG A 29 12.40 -4.51 -13.90
N ASN A 30 12.40 -4.95 -12.64
CA ASN A 30 11.50 -6.01 -12.17
C ASN A 30 10.03 -5.55 -12.17
N LEU A 31 9.76 -4.31 -11.77
CA LEU A 31 8.42 -3.72 -11.79
C LEU A 31 7.89 -3.54 -13.22
N ASP A 32 8.73 -3.04 -14.13
CA ASP A 32 8.39 -2.90 -15.55
C ASP A 32 8.10 -4.29 -16.15
N LEU A 33 8.94 -5.29 -15.87
CA LEU A 33 8.72 -6.67 -16.30
C LEU A 33 7.41 -7.26 -15.75
N MET A 34 7.13 -7.09 -14.45
CA MET A 34 5.87 -7.55 -13.86
C MET A 34 4.65 -6.88 -14.51
N LYS A 35 4.76 -5.60 -14.89
CA LYS A 35 3.69 -4.85 -15.57
C LYS A 35 3.47 -5.34 -17.00
N ASP A 36 4.55 -5.63 -17.73
CA ASP A 36 4.47 -6.20 -19.08
C ASP A 36 3.83 -7.60 -19.03
N MET A 37 4.20 -8.41 -18.04
CA MET A 37 3.61 -9.72 -17.80
C MET A 37 2.13 -9.62 -17.40
N ASP A 38 1.72 -8.59 -16.65
CA ASP A 38 0.30 -8.35 -16.35
C ASP A 38 -0.50 -8.03 -17.62
N GLY A 39 0.04 -7.19 -18.50
CA GLY A 39 -0.59 -6.89 -19.79
C GLY A 39 -0.73 -8.13 -20.67
N SER A 40 0.34 -8.92 -20.76
CA SER A 40 0.37 -10.17 -21.54
C SER A 40 -0.60 -11.22 -20.96
N CYS A 41 -0.59 -11.44 -19.65
CA CYS A 41 -1.47 -12.39 -18.95
C CYS A 41 -2.94 -11.99 -19.08
N SER A 42 -3.27 -10.69 -18.92
CA SER A 42 -4.63 -10.19 -19.17
C SER A 42 -5.08 -10.49 -20.60
N THR A 43 -4.21 -10.26 -21.59
CA THR A 43 -4.52 -10.52 -23.00
C THR A 43 -4.77 -12.00 -23.27
N LEU A 44 -3.93 -12.89 -22.70
CA LEU A 44 -4.11 -14.34 -22.83
C LEU A 44 -5.39 -14.82 -22.13
N MET A 45 -5.73 -14.23 -20.98
CA MET A 45 -6.95 -14.55 -20.25
C MET A 45 -8.21 -14.12 -21.01
N ASP A 46 -8.19 -12.94 -21.63
CA ASP A 46 -9.27 -12.45 -22.50
C ASP A 46 -9.45 -13.33 -23.73
N GLU A 47 -8.36 -13.70 -24.41
CA GLU A 47 -8.39 -14.61 -25.57
C GLU A 47 -8.90 -16.00 -25.18
N THR A 48 -8.46 -16.50 -24.02
CA THR A 48 -8.92 -17.77 -23.44
C THR A 48 -10.43 -17.74 -23.15
N MET A 49 -10.93 -16.65 -22.54
CA MET A 49 -12.35 -16.48 -22.24
C MET A 49 -13.18 -16.37 -23.52
N ARG A 50 -12.68 -15.62 -24.51
CA ARG A 50 -13.31 -15.48 -25.82
C ARG A 50 -13.46 -16.84 -26.52
N LEU A 51 -12.39 -17.62 -26.60
CA LEU A 51 -12.43 -18.95 -27.23
C LEU A 51 -13.36 -19.93 -26.49
N GLN A 52 -13.40 -19.88 -25.16
CA GLN A 52 -14.33 -20.69 -24.37
C GLN A 52 -15.79 -20.30 -24.64
N LEU A 53 -16.11 -19.01 -24.64
CA LEU A 53 -17.46 -18.53 -24.93
C LEU A 53 -17.88 -18.89 -26.36
N ASP A 54 -16.97 -18.73 -27.33
CA ASP A 54 -17.23 -19.09 -28.72
C ASP A 54 -17.43 -20.60 -28.88
N TYR A 55 -16.66 -21.43 -28.15
CA TYR A 55 -16.85 -22.88 -28.12
C TYR A 55 -18.23 -23.24 -27.55
N ILE A 56 -18.59 -22.69 -26.39
CA ILE A 56 -19.91 -22.93 -25.76
C ILE A 56 -21.03 -22.53 -26.71
N ARG A 57 -20.97 -21.34 -27.33
CA ARG A 57 -21.98 -20.89 -28.30
C ARG A 57 -22.13 -21.83 -29.49
N ARG A 58 -21.02 -22.34 -30.03
CA ARG A 58 -21.06 -23.32 -31.13
C ARG A 58 -21.66 -24.64 -30.70
N VAL A 59 -21.37 -25.09 -29.48
CA VAL A 59 -21.99 -26.29 -28.90
C VAL A 59 -23.49 -26.07 -28.69
N GLU A 60 -23.91 -24.93 -28.16
CA GLU A 60 -25.32 -24.55 -28.00
C GLU A 60 -26.06 -24.48 -29.33
N ASP A 61 -25.46 -23.89 -30.38
CA ASP A 61 -26.05 -23.86 -31.73
C ASP A 61 -26.14 -25.27 -32.34
N LYS A 62 -25.12 -26.11 -32.17
CA LYS A 62 -25.14 -27.52 -32.60
C LYS A 62 -26.24 -28.30 -31.89
N ILE A 63 -26.36 -28.16 -30.57
CA ILE A 63 -27.38 -28.85 -29.76
C ILE A 63 -28.78 -28.29 -30.07
N GLY A 64 -28.92 -26.98 -30.27
CA GLY A 64 -30.20 -26.33 -30.59
C GLY A 64 -30.78 -26.76 -31.94
N ARG A 65 -29.95 -27.30 -32.83
CA ARG A 65 -30.38 -27.92 -34.09
C ARG A 65 -30.86 -29.36 -33.91
N LEU A 66 -30.78 -29.94 -32.72
CA LEU A 66 -31.25 -31.28 -32.44
C LEU A 66 -32.67 -31.23 -31.85
N GLU A 67 -33.62 -31.87 -32.52
CA GLU A 67 -34.97 -32.11 -31.99
C GLU A 67 -35.05 -33.55 -31.45
N VAL A 68 -35.51 -33.70 -30.21
CA VAL A 68 -35.77 -35.00 -29.59
C VAL A 68 -37.13 -35.51 -30.04
N VAL A 69 -37.18 -36.74 -30.56
CA VAL A 69 -38.38 -37.42 -31.07
C VAL A 69 -38.67 -38.63 -30.20
N ASP A 70 -39.88 -38.69 -29.65
CA ASP A 70 -40.39 -39.80 -28.84
C ASP A 70 -39.52 -40.21 -27.63
N GLY A 71 -38.61 -39.34 -27.18
CA GLY A 71 -37.76 -39.53 -26.00
C GLY A 71 -36.52 -40.40 -26.21
N GLU A 72 -36.37 -41.06 -27.36
CA GLU A 72 -35.21 -41.92 -27.68
C GLU A 72 -34.49 -41.48 -28.96
N GLY A 73 -35.18 -40.83 -29.89
CA GLY A 73 -34.63 -40.40 -31.17
C GLY A 73 -34.21 -38.95 -31.19
N VAL A 74 -33.29 -38.60 -32.09
CA VAL A 74 -32.87 -37.25 -32.41
C VAL A 74 -32.94 -37.05 -33.93
N ARG A 75 -33.38 -35.88 -34.35
CA ARG A 75 -33.25 -35.41 -35.75
C ARG A 75 -32.59 -34.05 -35.81
N VAL A 76 -31.87 -33.81 -36.90
CA VAL A 76 -31.19 -32.53 -37.14
C VAL A 76 -32.12 -31.60 -37.91
N LEU A 77 -32.45 -30.46 -37.32
CA LEU A 77 -33.26 -29.40 -37.90
C LEU A 77 -32.46 -28.62 -38.95
N SER A 78 -33.07 -28.44 -40.12
CA SER A 78 -32.56 -27.66 -41.25
C SER A 78 -33.63 -26.67 -41.68
N ASN A 79 -33.24 -25.42 -41.94
CA ASN A 79 -34.16 -24.29 -42.12
C ASN A 79 -35.15 -24.41 -43.29
N ASN A 80 -34.98 -25.40 -44.19
CA ASN A 80 -35.78 -25.54 -45.42
C ASN A 80 -36.38 -26.94 -45.65
N ASP A 81 -36.21 -27.88 -44.72
CA ASP A 81 -36.69 -29.25 -44.90
C ASP A 81 -38.03 -29.51 -44.21
N ASP A 82 -38.85 -30.31 -44.88
CA ASP A 82 -40.14 -30.78 -44.36
C ASP A 82 -39.88 -31.66 -43.14
N ILE A 83 -40.03 -31.11 -41.92
CA ILE A 83 -39.58 -31.70 -40.64
C ILE A 83 -40.03 -33.17 -40.51
N ARG A 84 -41.22 -33.50 -41.01
CA ARG A 84 -41.81 -34.86 -40.95
C ARG A 84 -41.08 -35.90 -41.81
N LYS A 85 -40.23 -35.48 -42.75
CA LYS A 85 -39.45 -36.36 -43.65
C LYS A 85 -37.99 -36.53 -43.20
N LEU A 86 -37.54 -35.79 -42.19
CA LEU A 86 -36.18 -35.90 -41.68
C LEU A 86 -35.99 -37.24 -40.94
N PRO A 87 -34.86 -37.93 -41.17
CA PRO A 87 -34.57 -39.20 -40.51
C PRO A 87 -34.41 -39.00 -39.00
N VAL A 88 -34.98 -39.94 -38.24
CA VAL A 88 -34.78 -40.04 -36.79
C VAL A 88 -33.68 -41.06 -36.54
N VAL A 89 -32.65 -40.66 -35.82
CA VAL A 89 -31.55 -41.54 -35.39
C VAL A 89 -31.62 -41.68 -33.89
N ILE A 90 -31.29 -42.84 -33.33
CA ILE A 90 -31.11 -43.01 -31.88
C ILE A 90 -29.60 -42.99 -31.63
N PRO A 91 -29.00 -41.81 -31.39
CA PRO A 91 -27.55 -41.72 -31.24
C PRO A 91 -27.11 -42.27 -29.89
N THR A 92 -25.97 -42.94 -29.89
CA THR A 92 -25.26 -43.28 -28.68
C THR A 92 -24.68 -42.03 -28.01
N THR A 93 -24.32 -42.16 -26.73
CA THR A 93 -23.63 -41.08 -26.00
C THR A 93 -22.30 -40.71 -26.67
N GLU A 94 -21.59 -41.67 -27.24
CA GLU A 94 -20.34 -41.44 -27.95
C GLU A 94 -20.54 -40.62 -29.24
N GLU A 95 -21.58 -40.94 -30.02
CA GLU A 95 -21.94 -40.19 -31.23
C GLU A 95 -22.36 -38.75 -30.92
N LEU A 96 -23.12 -38.53 -29.85
CA LEU A 96 -23.49 -37.18 -29.39
C LEU A 96 -22.28 -36.39 -28.90
N MET A 97 -21.37 -37.02 -28.15
CA MET A 97 -20.13 -36.36 -27.72
C MET A 97 -19.25 -36.00 -28.92
N ALA A 98 -19.07 -36.92 -29.88
CA ALA A 98 -18.30 -36.67 -31.10
C ALA A 98 -18.88 -35.52 -31.95
N TYR A 99 -20.20 -35.34 -31.94
CA TYR A 99 -20.87 -34.26 -32.67
C TYR A 99 -20.51 -32.85 -32.15
N VAL A 100 -20.38 -32.70 -30.83
CA VAL A 100 -20.05 -31.41 -30.18
C VAL A 100 -18.55 -31.24 -29.92
N HIS A 101 -17.76 -32.31 -30.04
CA HIS A 101 -16.34 -32.28 -29.72
C HIS A 101 -15.53 -31.55 -30.81
N GLU A 102 -14.79 -30.51 -30.41
CA GLU A 102 -13.86 -29.77 -31.28
C GLU A 102 -12.44 -29.86 -30.69
N PRO A 103 -11.69 -30.93 -30.99
CA PRO A 103 -10.43 -31.24 -30.31
C PRO A 103 -9.36 -30.17 -30.51
N THR A 104 -9.35 -29.53 -31.68
CA THR A 104 -8.42 -28.44 -32.01
C THR A 104 -8.68 -27.20 -31.15
N THR A 105 -9.94 -26.80 -30.97
CA THR A 105 -10.32 -25.66 -30.12
C THR A 105 -10.03 -25.95 -28.65
N LEU A 106 -10.36 -27.16 -28.17
CA LEU A 106 -10.08 -27.54 -26.79
C LEU A 106 -8.56 -27.55 -26.51
N SER A 107 -7.77 -28.09 -27.42
CA SER A 107 -6.30 -28.07 -27.31
C SER A 107 -5.73 -26.64 -27.31
N GLN A 108 -6.28 -25.74 -28.12
CA GLN A 108 -5.88 -24.32 -28.11
C GLN A 108 -6.22 -23.64 -26.78
N ILE A 109 -7.42 -23.89 -26.22
CA ILE A 109 -7.83 -23.36 -24.92
C ILE A 109 -6.92 -23.90 -23.80
N GLU A 110 -6.58 -25.18 -23.84
CA GLU A 110 -5.66 -25.79 -22.87
C GLU A 110 -4.25 -25.19 -22.95
N SER A 111 -3.73 -24.99 -24.17
CA SER A 111 -2.43 -24.34 -24.38
C SER A 111 -2.41 -22.92 -23.82
N LEU A 112 -3.41 -22.09 -24.15
CA LEU A 112 -3.47 -20.71 -23.67
C LEU A 112 -3.63 -20.62 -22.15
N ARG A 113 -4.36 -21.56 -21.53
CA ARG A 113 -4.47 -21.68 -20.08
C ARG A 113 -3.12 -22.02 -19.44
N ALA A 114 -2.37 -22.95 -20.04
CA ALA A 114 -1.04 -23.32 -19.56
C ALA A 114 -0.08 -22.14 -19.65
N ASP A 115 -0.08 -21.42 -20.77
CA ASP A 115 0.76 -20.23 -20.97
C ASP A 115 0.40 -19.11 -19.97
N SER A 116 -0.89 -18.88 -19.72
CA SER A 116 -1.37 -17.90 -18.74
C SER A 116 -0.92 -18.26 -17.33
N LEU A 117 -1.00 -19.55 -16.96
CA LEU A 117 -0.55 -20.04 -15.66
C LEU A 117 0.96 -19.86 -15.50
N GLN A 118 1.74 -20.22 -16.51
CA GLN A 118 3.19 -20.06 -16.50
C GLN A 118 3.59 -18.59 -16.29
N GLN A 119 2.97 -17.65 -17.00
CA GLN A 119 3.24 -16.23 -16.80
C GLN A 119 2.87 -15.76 -15.38
N ALA A 120 1.77 -16.24 -14.82
CA ALA A 120 1.40 -15.92 -13.45
C ALA A 120 2.42 -16.46 -12.43
N GLU A 121 2.93 -17.68 -12.63
CA GLU A 121 3.97 -18.28 -11.78
C GLU A 121 5.30 -17.52 -11.87
N GLU A 122 5.75 -17.19 -13.09
CA GLU A 122 6.97 -16.41 -13.31
C GLU A 122 6.87 -15.02 -12.65
N LYS A 123 5.68 -14.38 -12.72
CA LYS A 123 5.43 -13.10 -12.06
C LYS A 123 5.57 -13.21 -10.54
N VAL A 124 5.04 -14.29 -9.96
CA VAL A 124 5.19 -14.56 -8.53
C VAL A 124 6.65 -14.71 -8.13
N GLU A 125 7.47 -15.37 -8.95
CA GLU A 125 8.90 -15.50 -8.67
C GLU A 125 9.64 -14.16 -8.76
N ILE A 126 9.34 -13.32 -9.75
CA ILE A 126 9.92 -11.96 -9.85
C ILE A 126 9.51 -11.10 -8.64
N ALA A 127 8.25 -11.19 -8.20
CA ALA A 127 7.78 -10.49 -7.01
C ALA A 127 8.55 -10.96 -5.75
N LYS A 128 8.74 -12.27 -5.59
CA LYS A 128 9.56 -12.84 -4.49
C LYS A 128 11.00 -12.35 -4.54
N GLN A 129 11.61 -12.30 -5.72
CA GLN A 129 12.98 -11.80 -5.88
C GLN A 129 13.07 -10.31 -5.49
N THR A 130 12.13 -9.50 -5.97
CA THR A 130 12.03 -8.07 -5.67
C THR A 130 11.86 -7.84 -4.17
N TYR A 131 10.98 -8.60 -3.52
CA TYR A 131 10.80 -8.56 -2.07
C TYR A 131 12.08 -8.89 -1.31
N LYS A 132 12.77 -9.98 -1.69
CA LYS A 132 14.06 -10.36 -1.08
C LYS A 132 15.11 -9.26 -1.23
N MET A 133 15.13 -8.56 -2.37
CA MET A 133 16.07 -7.48 -2.61
C MET A 133 15.85 -6.31 -1.64
N ILE A 134 14.60 -5.95 -1.40
CA ILE A 134 14.20 -4.91 -0.43
C ILE A 134 14.48 -5.38 1.00
N ASP A 135 14.15 -6.62 1.33
CA ASP A 135 14.35 -7.20 2.66
C ASP A 135 15.84 -7.23 3.05
N ASN A 136 16.72 -7.60 2.12
CA ASN A 136 18.17 -7.57 2.36
C ASN A 136 18.67 -6.16 2.70
N LEU A 137 18.12 -5.12 2.06
CA LEU A 137 18.47 -3.73 2.37
C LEU A 137 17.92 -3.28 3.71
N TYR A 138 16.67 -3.66 4.02
CA TYR A 138 16.09 -3.39 5.32
C TYR A 138 16.94 -4.00 6.44
N GLN A 139 17.34 -5.25 6.29
CA GLN A 139 18.22 -5.93 7.26
C GLN A 139 19.60 -5.26 7.38
N LYS A 140 20.19 -4.83 6.26
CA LYS A 140 21.48 -4.12 6.26
C LYS A 140 21.37 -2.75 6.95
N LEU A 141 20.30 -2.00 6.66
CA LEU A 141 20.04 -0.71 7.29
C LEU A 141 19.78 -0.87 8.80
N ASP A 142 19.02 -1.87 9.21
CA ASP A 142 18.81 -2.19 10.64
C ASP A 142 20.14 -2.53 11.34
N ALA A 143 21.02 -3.28 10.68
CA ALA A 143 22.34 -3.60 11.22
C ALA A 143 23.21 -2.34 11.37
N ASP A 144 23.24 -1.48 10.35
CA ASP A 144 23.96 -0.21 10.35
C ASP A 144 23.45 0.74 11.45
N LEU A 145 22.13 0.84 11.61
CA LEU A 145 21.51 1.65 12.65
C LEU A 145 21.91 1.15 14.04
N ARG A 146 21.84 -0.15 14.29
CA ARG A 146 22.27 -0.75 15.58
C ARG A 146 23.75 -0.51 15.85
N GLN A 147 24.60 -0.65 14.84
CA GLN A 147 26.03 -0.37 15.00
C GLN A 147 26.25 1.09 15.39
N ARG A 148 25.58 2.01 14.71
CA ARG A 148 25.68 3.45 15.00
C ARG A 148 25.16 3.82 16.38
N GLU A 149 24.06 3.21 16.82
CA GLU A 149 23.54 3.35 18.19
C GLU A 149 24.57 2.86 19.23
N MET A 150 25.22 1.74 18.97
CA MET A 150 26.26 1.20 19.85
C MET A 150 27.49 2.13 19.92
N GLU A 151 27.96 2.65 18.79
CA GLU A 151 29.07 3.62 18.73
C GLU A 151 28.76 4.93 19.45
N LEU A 152 27.54 5.46 19.29
CA LEU A 152 27.07 6.64 20.01
C LEU A 152 27.01 6.39 21.52
N SER A 153 26.51 5.22 21.95
CA SER A 153 26.46 4.85 23.37
C SER A 153 27.86 4.73 24.00
N LEU A 154 28.85 4.23 23.26
CA LEU A 154 30.24 4.11 23.70
C LEU A 154 30.94 5.47 23.76
N SER A 155 30.67 6.36 22.79
CA SER A 155 31.20 7.73 22.79
C SER A 155 30.63 8.57 23.94
N THR A 156 29.37 8.35 24.32
CA THR A 156 28.73 9.05 25.45
C THR A 156 29.27 8.59 26.81
N ARG A 157 29.86 7.39 26.90
CA ARG A 157 30.48 6.84 28.14
C ARG A 157 31.89 7.36 28.43
N ASN A 158 32.55 8.02 27.48
CA ASN A 158 33.95 8.49 27.63
C ASN A 158 34.08 10.02 27.83
N GLY A 159 32.99 10.72 28.15
CA GLY A 159 33.02 12.13 28.54
C GLY A 159 33.42 12.32 30.03
N PRO A 160 34.10 13.42 30.40
CA PRO A 160 34.59 13.62 31.77
C PRO A 160 33.43 13.79 32.75
N ASP A 161 33.48 13.00 33.84
CA ASP A 161 32.58 13.04 34.99
C ASP A 161 32.45 14.47 35.57
N PHE A 162 31.30 15.11 35.36
CA PHE A 162 30.87 16.26 36.14
C PHE A 162 29.74 15.85 37.08
N HIS A 163 30.09 15.73 38.37
CA HIS A 163 29.16 15.60 39.49
C HIS A 163 28.02 16.62 39.37
N HIS A 164 26.78 16.15 39.23
CA HIS A 164 25.58 16.97 39.46
C HIS A 164 24.98 16.63 40.82
N HIS A 165 25.15 17.56 41.75
CA HIS A 165 24.42 17.62 42.99
C HIS A 165 22.92 17.72 42.74
N HIS A 166 22.19 16.90 43.47
CA HIS A 166 20.75 16.96 43.64
C HIS A 166 20.42 18.08 44.65
N PRO A 167 19.52 19.02 44.33
CA PRO A 167 18.67 19.60 45.35
C PRO A 167 17.22 19.19 45.09
N SER A 168 16.63 18.71 46.17
CA SER A 168 15.22 18.40 46.34
C SER A 168 14.39 19.66 46.58
N ASN A 169 13.10 19.57 46.20
CA ASN A 169 11.98 20.46 46.51
C ASN A 169 11.96 21.88 45.89
N ALA A 170 11.17 22.08 44.84
CA ALA A 170 9.78 22.53 44.97
C ALA A 170 9.16 22.86 43.59
N THR A 171 7.84 22.70 43.51
CA THR A 171 6.88 23.10 42.45
C THR A 171 6.91 22.35 41.11
N ALA A 172 5.90 21.49 40.97
CA ALA A 172 5.51 20.86 39.72
C ALA A 172 4.96 21.88 38.72
N THR A 173 5.76 22.22 37.72
CA THR A 173 5.30 22.76 36.44
C THR A 173 5.63 21.74 35.36
N MET A 174 4.65 21.44 34.52
CA MET A 174 4.62 20.35 33.55
C MET A 174 5.88 20.26 32.68
N ASN A 175 6.54 19.09 32.72
CA ASN A 175 7.61 18.71 31.80
C ASN A 175 7.04 18.56 30.37
N GLN A 176 7.27 19.55 29.50
CA GLN A 176 7.40 19.31 28.07
C GLN A 176 8.81 18.77 27.84
N GLY A 177 8.93 17.52 27.40
CA GLY A 177 10.22 16.98 26.96
C GLY A 177 10.65 17.68 25.68
N ALA A 178 11.95 17.87 25.48
CA ALA A 178 12.47 18.34 24.20
C ALA A 178 11.97 17.41 23.06
N PRO A 179 11.56 17.96 21.90
CA PRO A 179 11.09 17.15 20.77
C PRO A 179 12.14 16.12 20.35
N LYS A 180 11.69 14.91 20.04
CA LYS A 180 12.54 13.77 19.69
C LYS A 180 12.45 13.48 18.19
N LEU A 181 13.46 12.77 17.70
CA LEU A 181 13.44 12.18 16.36
C LEU A 181 12.16 11.34 16.18
N ASN A 182 11.49 11.52 15.04
CA ASN A 182 10.23 10.88 14.65
C ASN A 182 8.99 11.30 15.46
N ASP A 183 9.07 12.33 16.31
CA ASP A 183 7.86 12.93 16.86
C ASP A 183 7.01 13.50 15.72
N LEU A 184 5.70 13.28 15.78
CA LEU A 184 4.78 13.85 14.81
C LEU A 184 4.60 15.34 15.10
N ALA A 185 4.51 16.14 14.06
CA ALA A 185 4.30 17.56 14.13
C ALA A 185 3.27 18.00 13.07
N ALA A 186 2.47 19.01 13.39
CA ALA A 186 1.79 19.79 12.38
C ALA A 186 2.69 20.98 12.02
N ILE A 187 2.88 21.22 10.73
CA ILE A 187 3.64 22.38 10.24
C ILE A 187 2.77 23.26 9.37
N GLN A 188 2.96 24.56 9.49
CA GLN A 188 2.35 25.51 8.57
C GLN A 188 3.21 25.58 7.30
N VAL A 189 2.60 25.35 6.15
CA VAL A 189 3.30 25.42 4.86
C VAL A 189 3.71 26.88 4.59
N PRO A 190 4.99 27.16 4.30
CA PRO A 190 5.45 28.52 4.05
C PRO A 190 4.68 29.20 2.91
N GLY A 191 4.09 30.35 3.21
CA GLY A 191 3.34 31.14 2.24
C GLY A 191 1.87 30.75 2.07
N THR A 192 1.37 29.75 2.81
CA THR A 192 -0.06 29.42 2.85
C THR A 192 -0.58 29.38 4.29
N SER A 193 -1.90 29.27 4.43
CA SER A 193 -2.57 29.03 5.72
C SER A 193 -2.69 27.54 6.07
N ASP A 194 -2.14 26.66 5.24
CA ASP A 194 -2.39 25.23 5.31
C ASP A 194 -1.46 24.56 6.31
N TRP A 195 -1.99 23.56 7.00
CA TRP A 195 -1.28 22.76 7.97
C TRP A 195 -1.13 21.34 7.45
N ILE A 196 0.07 20.77 7.50
CA ILE A 196 0.33 19.39 7.10
C ILE A 196 1.03 18.59 8.19
N LEU A 197 0.86 17.27 8.15
CA LEU A 197 1.49 16.31 9.04
C LEU A 197 2.92 16.06 8.60
N ALA A 198 3.84 16.16 9.54
CA ALA A 198 5.26 15.96 9.34
C ALA A 198 5.88 15.17 10.50
N LYS A 199 7.10 14.66 10.29
CA LYS A 199 7.95 14.05 11.32
C LYS A 199 9.16 14.92 11.61
N VAL A 200 9.49 15.06 12.88
CA VAL A 200 10.73 15.72 13.32
C VAL A 200 11.93 14.85 12.93
N VAL A 201 12.83 15.42 12.13
CA VAL A 201 14.12 14.80 11.78
C VAL A 201 15.19 15.27 12.76
N THR A 202 15.31 16.58 12.93
CA THR A 202 16.23 17.18 13.92
C THR A 202 15.65 18.47 14.48
N HIS A 203 16.10 18.84 15.68
CA HIS A 203 15.84 20.14 16.28
C HIS A 203 17.19 20.67 16.79
N ASP A 204 17.54 21.89 16.40
CA ASP A 204 18.71 22.59 16.94
C ASP A 204 18.26 23.54 18.05
N PRO A 205 18.48 23.21 19.34
CA PRO A 205 18.03 24.03 20.46
C PRO A 205 18.70 25.40 20.53
N LYS A 206 19.85 25.59 19.86
CA LYS A 206 20.57 26.87 19.86
C LYS A 206 19.94 27.87 18.92
N THR A 207 19.47 27.40 17.76
CA THR A 207 18.85 28.24 16.73
C THR A 207 17.33 28.21 16.79
N GLY A 208 16.74 27.24 17.49
CA GLY A 208 15.28 27.02 17.55
C GLY A 208 14.70 26.52 16.22
N MET A 209 15.54 26.00 15.34
CA MET A 209 15.17 25.53 14.01
C MET A 209 14.90 24.02 14.02
N PHE A 210 13.85 23.62 13.32
CA PHE A 210 13.46 22.23 13.12
C PHE A 210 13.71 21.81 11.67
N THR A 211 14.29 20.64 11.49
CA THR A 211 14.24 19.92 10.21
C THR A 211 13.12 18.90 10.30
N LEU A 212 12.15 18.97 9.39
CA LEU A 212 10.99 18.07 9.37
C LEU A 212 10.81 17.45 7.99
N SER A 213 10.36 16.20 7.92
CA SER A 213 9.95 15.55 6.67
C SER A 213 8.43 15.47 6.59
N ASP A 214 7.88 15.69 5.40
CA ASP A 214 6.46 15.39 5.11
C ASP A 214 6.15 13.92 5.47
N GLU A 215 4.95 13.66 6.01
CA GLU A 215 4.51 12.29 6.31
C GLU A 215 3.99 11.56 5.07
N ASP A 216 3.79 12.27 3.96
CA ASP A 216 3.41 11.68 2.70
C ASP A 216 4.61 10.90 2.14
N VAL A 217 4.44 9.58 2.06
CA VAL A 217 5.49 8.64 1.64
C VAL A 217 5.92 8.87 0.18
N GLU A 218 5.10 9.54 -0.61
CA GLU A 218 5.42 9.94 -1.99
C GLU A 218 6.17 11.29 -2.05
N SER A 219 6.17 12.04 -0.95
CA SER A 219 6.77 13.37 -0.83
C SER A 219 8.17 13.29 -0.19
N ASN A 220 9.22 13.48 -0.98
CA ASN A 220 10.59 13.67 -0.45
C ASN A 220 10.83 15.09 0.10
N LYS A 221 9.78 15.81 0.52
CA LYS A 221 9.91 17.20 0.97
C LYS A 221 10.44 17.26 2.40
N VAL A 222 11.48 18.07 2.56
CA VAL A 222 12.07 18.39 3.87
C VAL A 222 11.94 19.89 4.10
N PHE A 223 11.45 20.25 5.28
CA PHE A 223 11.22 21.62 5.71
C PHE A 223 12.23 22.01 6.78
N ASN A 224 12.72 23.24 6.72
CA ASN A 224 13.51 23.84 7.78
C ASN A 224 12.76 25.06 8.33
N LEU A 225 12.12 24.91 9.49
CA LEU A 225 11.16 25.86 10.03
C LEU A 225 11.53 26.31 11.44
N PRO A 226 11.24 27.57 11.80
CA PRO A 226 11.34 28.01 13.19
C PRO A 226 10.27 27.33 14.06
N ALA A 227 10.54 27.23 15.36
CA ALA A 227 9.58 26.69 16.34
C ALA A 227 8.18 27.34 16.28
N SER A 228 8.06 28.58 15.82
CA SER A 228 6.78 29.29 15.66
C SER A 228 5.86 28.69 14.59
N SER A 229 6.39 27.90 13.66
CA SER A 229 5.65 27.29 12.54
C SER A 229 5.47 25.78 12.71
N VAL A 230 5.78 25.26 13.91
CA VAL A 230 5.80 23.83 14.22
C VAL A 230 5.02 23.58 15.50
N ILE A 231 4.03 22.69 15.44
CA ILE A 231 3.28 22.22 16.60
C ILE A 231 3.59 20.74 16.79
N ILE A 232 4.29 20.37 17.87
CA ILE A 232 4.53 18.97 18.20
C ILE A 232 3.23 18.32 18.66
N LEU A 233 2.85 17.22 18.02
CA LEU A 233 1.60 16.53 18.28
C LEU A 233 1.73 15.66 19.52
N GLU A 234 1.16 16.15 20.61
CA GLU A 234 0.99 15.37 21.82
C GLU A 234 -0.33 14.60 21.80
N ARG A 235 -0.40 13.53 22.59
CA ARG A 235 -1.65 12.81 22.79
C ARG A 235 -2.66 13.72 23.48
N MET A 236 -3.64 14.18 22.72
CA MET A 236 -4.78 14.94 23.23
C MET A 236 -5.48 14.17 24.36
N ARG A 237 -5.80 14.88 25.44
CA ARG A 237 -6.52 14.35 26.62
C ARG A 237 -7.82 15.13 26.80
N ASN A 238 -8.80 14.50 27.43
CA ASN A 238 -10.07 15.13 27.82
C ASN A 238 -10.94 15.65 26.65
N ILE A 239 -10.79 15.11 25.44
CA ILE A 239 -11.62 15.48 24.28
C ILE A 239 -13.06 15.01 24.49
N ARG A 240 -14.01 15.88 24.16
CA ARG A 240 -15.45 15.67 24.24
C ARG A 240 -16.10 15.84 22.88
N SER A 241 -17.30 15.28 22.75
CA SER A 241 -18.14 15.54 21.58
C SER A 241 -18.50 17.03 21.53
N GLY A 242 -18.40 17.63 20.35
CA GLY A 242 -18.57 19.06 20.11
C GLY A 242 -17.31 19.91 20.22
N ASP A 243 -16.18 19.37 20.69
CA ASP A 243 -14.92 20.11 20.70
C ASP A 243 -14.45 20.42 19.27
N VAL A 244 -13.96 21.64 19.03
CA VAL A 244 -13.36 22.05 17.76
C VAL A 244 -11.90 21.62 17.74
N VAL A 245 -11.49 20.94 16.67
CA VAL A 245 -10.13 20.42 16.49
C VAL A 245 -9.67 20.61 15.05
N PHE A 246 -8.36 20.49 14.84
CA PHE A 246 -7.79 20.25 13.52
C PHE A 246 -7.34 18.80 13.42
N ALA A 247 -7.68 18.12 12.33
CA ALA A 247 -7.33 16.73 12.14
C ALA A 247 -6.93 16.42 10.71
N VAL A 248 -6.06 15.43 10.56
CA VAL A 248 -5.65 14.96 9.22
C VAL A 248 -6.84 14.33 8.51
N TYR A 249 -7.14 14.80 7.31
CA TYR A 249 -8.21 14.23 6.49
C TYR A 249 -7.80 12.84 5.96
N PRO A 250 -8.72 11.85 5.91
CA PRO A 250 -8.41 10.50 5.45
C PRO A 250 -7.66 10.48 4.12
N ASP A 251 -6.65 9.60 4.04
CA ASP A 251 -5.79 9.42 2.86
C ASP A 251 -5.00 10.67 2.40
N THR A 252 -4.84 11.66 3.28
CA THR A 252 -4.01 12.86 3.05
C THR A 252 -3.04 13.10 4.21
N THR A 253 -2.19 14.11 4.07
CA THR A 253 -1.39 14.67 5.17
C THR A 253 -1.88 16.03 5.64
N SER A 254 -2.97 16.55 5.08
CA SER A 254 -3.44 17.91 5.35
C SER A 254 -4.40 17.94 6.54
N PHE A 255 -4.23 18.94 7.40
CA PHE A 255 -5.10 19.19 8.54
C PHE A 255 -6.25 20.11 8.14
N TYR A 256 -7.46 19.72 8.52
CA TYR A 256 -8.66 20.51 8.33
C TYR A 256 -9.41 20.69 9.65
N GLN A 257 -10.14 21.79 9.75
CA GLN A 257 -10.96 22.07 10.92
C GLN A 257 -12.19 21.15 10.95
N GLY A 258 -12.50 20.61 12.12
CA GLY A 258 -13.67 19.76 12.33
C GLY A 258 -14.15 19.81 13.77
N THR A 259 -15.26 19.12 14.01
CA THR A 259 -15.85 18.94 15.34
C THR A 259 -15.87 17.47 15.71
N ILE A 260 -15.65 17.18 17.00
CA ILE A 260 -15.66 15.80 17.48
C ILE A 260 -17.10 15.27 17.51
N ALA A 261 -17.42 14.35 16.62
CA ALA A 261 -18.71 13.66 16.60
C ALA A 261 -18.80 12.62 17.72
N GLN A 262 -17.76 11.77 17.85
CA GLN A 262 -17.72 10.70 18.86
C GLN A 262 -16.39 10.69 19.60
N GLN A 263 -16.45 10.43 20.92
CA GLN A 263 -15.28 10.35 21.79
C GLN A 263 -14.28 9.25 21.34
N PRO A 264 -13.00 9.37 21.73
CA PRO A 264 -11.99 8.41 21.31
C PRO A 264 -12.28 6.96 21.71
N ARG A 265 -12.17 6.04 20.75
CA ARG A 265 -12.36 4.59 20.93
C ARG A 265 -11.11 3.82 20.53
N LYS A 266 -10.88 2.67 21.17
CA LYS A 266 -9.78 1.76 20.85
C LYS A 266 -10.21 0.83 19.70
N ALA A 267 -9.39 0.73 18.65
CA ALA A 267 -9.64 -0.22 17.56
C ALA A 267 -9.09 -1.62 17.90
N ALA A 268 -9.65 -2.66 17.25
CA ALA A 268 -9.26 -4.05 17.44
C ALA A 268 -7.77 -4.33 17.10
N GLY A 269 -7.18 -3.56 16.19
CA GLY A 269 -5.76 -3.66 15.78
C GLY A 269 -4.78 -2.83 16.60
N GLY A 270 -5.21 -2.18 17.68
CA GLY A 270 -4.41 -1.19 18.41
C GLY A 270 -4.57 0.22 17.83
N GLY A 271 -4.21 1.23 18.62
CA GLY A 271 -4.47 2.65 18.30
C GLY A 271 -5.81 3.17 18.83
N MET A 272 -5.86 4.48 19.09
CA MET A 272 -7.08 5.20 19.46
C MET A 272 -7.54 6.04 18.27
N PHE A 273 -8.82 5.94 17.95
CA PHE A 273 -9.47 6.70 16.89
C PHE A 273 -10.52 7.60 17.48
N VAL A 274 -10.80 8.72 16.83
CA VAL A 274 -11.85 9.66 17.19
C VAL A 274 -12.66 9.96 15.93
N THR A 275 -13.96 10.16 16.08
CA THR A 275 -14.84 10.45 14.94
C THR A 275 -15.01 11.95 14.82
N ILE A 276 -14.79 12.49 13.63
CA ILE A 276 -14.75 13.93 13.33
C ILE A 276 -15.69 14.24 12.17
N THR A 277 -16.48 15.30 12.34
CA THR A 277 -17.25 15.93 11.27
C THR A 277 -16.46 17.13 10.78
N PHE A 278 -15.91 17.08 9.56
CA PHE A 278 -15.13 18.17 8.99
C PHE A 278 -16.05 19.30 8.48
N LEU A 279 -15.60 20.55 8.60
CA LEU A 279 -16.40 21.73 8.25
C LEU A 279 -16.72 21.84 6.75
N ASP A 280 -15.82 21.36 5.88
CA ASP A 280 -15.95 21.49 4.42
C ASP A 280 -16.45 20.20 3.74
N ASP A 281 -16.88 19.20 4.52
CA ASP A 281 -17.32 17.87 4.03
C ASP A 281 -18.82 17.82 3.65
N GLU A 282 -19.49 18.97 3.60
CA GLU A 282 -20.88 19.05 3.14
C GLU A 282 -20.96 18.75 1.64
N ASP A 283 -21.62 17.66 1.29
CA ASP A 283 -21.88 17.34 -0.12
C ASP A 283 -22.80 18.41 -0.73
N ALA A 284 -22.31 19.13 -1.74
CA ALA A 284 -23.05 20.23 -2.37
C ALA A 284 -24.37 19.80 -3.06
N ALA A 285 -24.56 18.51 -3.33
CA ALA A 285 -25.76 17.96 -3.93
C ALA A 285 -26.77 17.43 -2.89
N THR A 286 -26.31 16.89 -1.76
CA THR A 286 -27.20 16.28 -0.74
C THR A 286 -27.32 17.09 0.57
N GLY A 287 -26.37 17.98 0.85
CA GLY A 287 -26.25 18.69 2.12
C GLY A 287 -25.83 17.79 3.29
N GLU A 288 -25.38 16.55 3.01
CA GLU A 288 -24.98 15.60 4.04
C GLU A 288 -23.50 15.76 4.37
N THR A 289 -23.19 15.90 5.66
CA THR A 289 -21.81 15.85 6.17
C THR A 289 -21.52 14.45 6.71
N HIS A 290 -20.42 13.85 6.28
CA HIS A 290 -20.05 12.50 6.68
C HIS A 290 -19.03 12.51 7.83
N ASP A 291 -19.34 11.75 8.88
CA ASP A 291 -18.42 11.48 9.98
C ASP A 291 -17.23 10.62 9.52
N LYS A 292 -16.01 11.06 9.84
CA LYS A 292 -14.75 10.35 9.50
C LYS A 292 -14.04 9.86 10.75
N ALA A 293 -13.48 8.65 10.70
CA ALA A 293 -12.66 8.12 11.78
C ALA A 293 -11.18 8.50 11.56
N VAL A 294 -10.60 9.25 12.50
CA VAL A 294 -9.21 9.72 12.43
C VAL A 294 -8.42 9.19 13.63
N LEU A 295 -7.14 8.86 13.42
CA LEU A 295 -6.25 8.49 14.52
C LEU A 295 -6.08 9.64 15.50
N LEU A 296 -6.23 9.38 16.80
CA LEU A 296 -6.14 10.41 17.85
C LEU A 296 -4.79 11.14 17.86
N LYS A 297 -3.72 10.47 17.41
CA LYS A 297 -2.38 11.06 17.27
C LYS A 297 -2.24 12.03 16.09
N HIS A 298 -3.24 12.10 15.20
CA HIS A 298 -3.30 13.00 14.04
C HIS A 298 -4.31 14.13 14.26
N VAL A 299 -4.61 14.43 15.53
CA VAL A 299 -5.55 15.48 15.93
C VAL A 299 -4.81 16.48 16.80
N MET A 300 -4.98 17.76 16.52
CA MET A 300 -4.42 18.87 17.28
C MET A 300 -5.51 19.83 17.75
N SER A 301 -5.19 20.59 18.79
CA SER A 301 -6.01 21.75 19.17
C SER A 301 -5.94 22.82 18.07
N PRO A 302 -6.96 23.68 17.92
CA PRO A 302 -6.91 24.79 16.99
C PRO A 302 -5.61 25.61 17.18
N PRO A 303 -4.91 25.97 16.09
CA PRO A 303 -3.60 26.61 16.15
C PRO A 303 -3.64 28.12 16.48
N TYR A 304 -4.76 28.63 17.02
CA TYR A 304 -5.05 30.05 17.25
C TYR A 304 -5.64 30.32 18.64
#